data_AF-A0A6L9QY90-F1
#
_entry.id   AF-A0A6L9QY90-F1
#
_cell.length_a   1.000
_cell.length_b   1.000
_cell.length_c   1.000
_cell.angle_alpha   90.00
_cell.angle_beta   90.00
_cell.angle_gamma   90.00
#
_symmetry.space_group_name_H-M   'P 1'
#
loop_
_entity.id
_entity.type
_entity.pdbx_description
1 polymer ?
#
loop_
_entity_poly.entity_id
_entity_poly.type
_entity_poly.pdbx_seq_one_letter_code
_entity_poly.pdbx_strand_id
1 'polypeptide(L)'
;MVRPRHGATAGVPVDEPAQPDRIRRPADAIRFAGSVVGLAAVMLLVSIAQQTTHGLQTDIAQGTAHAPRLLLTLATLVSSFGVLAVPIAFAVERLFHKDGTRVAIALLAAVIAFGITVGLDDLVVRAAPGGVLDSLIWGGTETAPVHTDIAPVIAFVSAVGMAGRARWQAATWTMIGLAALTGLTASYASVAALAATYLLGRAIGHGTLYAVGTPNPRPTGAAVVASLERLGLRPKRGARLDEPSDDTEDGRRYGVVLASGAAAGYGPRPPLGRGAHGDWDLEVRVLDRDQQTAGLLYRIWRMLRLRATTTGRTLRSLRRSLEQESLMAYAVDAAGVRTPRLTGTCEVGTEAALLAYEHVPGRRLGDVPDEDITDDLLTDVWRQFRSLQAGRLAHRRLEGG
;
A
#
# COMPACT_ATOMS: atom_id res chain seq x y z
N MET A 1 32.93 -12.43 35.93
CA MET A 1 31.53 -12.66 36.38
C MET A 1 30.76 -11.35 36.26
N VAL A 2 29.99 -11.19 35.19
CA VAL A 2 29.10 -10.04 34.99
C VAL A 2 27.74 -10.62 34.61
N ARG A 3 26.75 -10.50 35.51
CA ARG A 3 25.35 -10.88 35.26
C ARG A 3 24.76 -9.88 34.25
N PRO A 4 24.16 -10.32 33.13
CA PRO A 4 23.29 -9.43 32.37
C PRO A 4 21.99 -9.23 33.16
N ARG A 5 21.72 -7.96 33.50
CA ARG A 5 20.46 -7.50 34.09
C ARG A 5 19.31 -7.88 33.16
N HIS A 6 18.49 -8.83 33.58
CA HIS A 6 17.12 -8.98 33.11
C HIS A 6 16.33 -7.74 33.55
N GLY A 7 16.11 -6.85 32.60
CA GLY A 7 15.17 -5.74 32.68
C GLY A 7 14.37 -5.68 31.39
N ALA A 8 13.91 -6.82 30.89
CA ALA A 8 12.79 -6.84 29.96
C ALA A 8 11.58 -6.39 30.79
N THR A 9 11.12 -5.16 30.57
CA THR A 9 9.75 -4.79 30.93
C THR A 9 8.86 -5.87 30.33
N ALA A 10 8.31 -6.75 31.17
CA ALA A 10 7.44 -7.82 30.74
C ALA A 10 6.25 -7.17 30.03
N GLY A 11 6.29 -7.14 28.71
CA GLY A 11 5.20 -6.62 27.89
C GLY A 11 3.94 -7.42 28.18
N VAL A 12 2.79 -6.77 28.06
CA VAL A 12 1.49 -7.42 28.23
C VAL A 12 1.45 -8.67 27.35
N PRO A 13 1.19 -9.88 27.91
CA PRO A 13 1.18 -11.10 27.14
C PRO A 13 0.05 -11.05 26.11
N VAL A 14 0.42 -11.20 24.83
CA VAL A 14 -0.53 -11.28 23.72
C VAL A 14 -0.38 -12.64 23.05
N ASP A 15 -1.45 -13.42 23.05
CA ASP A 15 -1.51 -14.68 22.34
C ASP A 15 -1.82 -14.40 20.86
N GLU A 16 -0.78 -14.47 20.02
CA GLU A 16 -0.87 -14.27 18.59
C GLU A 16 0.01 -15.31 17.87
N PRO A 17 -0.48 -15.98 16.81
CA PRO A 17 0.35 -16.85 16.00
C PRO A 17 1.51 -16.07 15.39
N ALA A 18 2.68 -16.71 15.27
CA ALA A 18 3.86 -16.11 14.67
C ALA A 18 3.55 -15.54 13.28
N GLN A 19 3.75 -14.23 13.12
CA GLN A 19 3.55 -13.58 11.84
C GLN A 19 4.73 -13.88 10.91
N PRO A 20 4.49 -14.04 9.60
CA PRO A 20 5.59 -14.17 8.65
C PRO A 20 6.39 -12.85 8.60
N ASP A 21 7.73 -12.97 8.59
CA ASP A 21 8.64 -11.82 8.51
C ASP A 21 8.50 -11.05 7.18
N ARG A 22 8.05 -11.74 6.12
CA ARG A 22 7.87 -11.19 4.78
C ARG A 22 6.51 -11.52 4.22
N ILE A 23 5.89 -10.51 3.61
CA ILE A 23 4.62 -10.66 2.91
C ILE A 23 4.74 -10.19 1.45
N ARG A 24 4.05 -10.90 0.56
CA ARG A 24 3.90 -10.52 -0.84
C ARG A 24 2.60 -9.72 -0.99
N ARG A 25 2.73 -8.42 -1.24
CA ARG A 25 1.57 -7.52 -1.32
C ARG A 25 0.89 -7.67 -2.68
N PRO A 26 -0.43 -7.92 -2.74
CA PRO A 26 -1.15 -8.04 -4.02
C PRO A 26 -1.12 -6.72 -4.81
N ALA A 27 -1.01 -5.58 -4.12
CA ALA A 27 -0.83 -4.27 -4.74
C ALA A 27 0.37 -4.21 -5.70
N ASP A 28 1.49 -4.83 -5.32
CA ASP A 28 2.70 -4.82 -6.12
C ASP A 28 2.57 -5.74 -7.35
N ALA A 29 1.88 -6.88 -7.22
CA ALA A 29 1.54 -7.73 -8.36
C ALA A 29 0.61 -7.01 -9.37
N ILE A 30 -0.39 -6.28 -8.90
CA ILE A 30 -1.29 -5.50 -9.77
C ILE A 30 -0.52 -4.41 -10.51
N ARG A 31 0.36 -3.69 -9.82
CA ARG A 31 1.19 -2.65 -10.43
C ARG A 31 2.18 -3.23 -11.43
N PHE A 32 2.75 -4.39 -11.14
CA PHE A 32 3.59 -5.14 -12.07
C PHE A 32 2.80 -5.50 -13.33
N ALA A 33 1.67 -6.19 -13.18
CA ALA A 33 0.80 -6.60 -14.29
C ALA A 33 0.35 -5.41 -15.14
N GLY A 34 -0.10 -4.31 -14.50
CA GLY A 34 -0.47 -3.09 -15.20
C GLY A 34 0.69 -2.44 -15.96
N SER A 35 1.91 -2.54 -15.45
CA SER A 35 3.11 -2.02 -16.14
C SER A 35 3.49 -2.89 -17.34
N VAL A 36 3.38 -4.22 -17.22
CA VAL A 36 3.60 -5.16 -18.33
C VAL A 36 2.55 -4.98 -19.43
N VAL A 37 1.27 -4.87 -19.07
CA VAL A 37 0.18 -4.60 -20.03
C VAL A 37 0.38 -3.24 -20.71
N GLY A 38 0.75 -2.21 -19.94
CA GLY A 38 1.09 -0.91 -20.50
C GLY A 38 2.26 -0.99 -21.49
N LEU A 39 3.32 -1.74 -21.15
CA LEU A 39 4.48 -1.92 -22.03
C LEU A 39 4.08 -2.61 -23.33
N ALA A 40 3.30 -3.68 -23.25
CA ALA A 40 2.77 -4.38 -24.42
C ALA A 40 1.89 -3.47 -25.29
N ALA A 41 1.05 -2.62 -24.67
CA ALA A 41 0.23 -1.66 -25.38
C ALA A 41 1.07 -0.60 -26.10
N VAL A 42 2.14 -0.09 -25.47
CA VAL A 42 3.09 0.84 -26.12
C VAL A 42 3.78 0.16 -27.31
N MET A 43 4.28 -1.07 -27.13
CA MET A 43 4.91 -1.82 -28.23
C MET A 43 3.93 -2.08 -29.39
N LEU A 44 2.69 -2.42 -29.09
CA LEU A 44 1.62 -2.61 -30.09
C LEU A 44 1.33 -1.30 -30.84
N LEU A 45 1.22 -0.18 -30.12
CA LEU A 45 1.00 1.14 -30.72
C LEU A 45 2.16 1.53 -31.63
N VAL A 46 3.41 1.32 -31.21
CA VAL A 46 4.59 1.58 -32.05
C VAL A 46 4.57 0.72 -33.32
N SER A 47 4.15 -0.55 -33.19
CA SER A 47 4.05 -1.47 -34.33
C SER A 47 2.98 -1.06 -35.36
N ILE A 48 1.85 -0.49 -34.91
CA ILE A 48 0.73 -0.13 -35.78
C ILE A 48 0.86 1.32 -36.30
N ALA A 49 1.40 2.22 -35.48
CA ALA A 49 1.46 3.66 -35.75
C ALA A 49 2.90 4.13 -36.04
N GLN A 50 3.63 3.39 -36.88
CA GLN A 50 5.02 3.71 -37.23
C GLN A 50 5.16 5.11 -37.84
N GLN A 51 4.27 5.46 -38.78
CA GLN A 51 4.26 6.79 -39.42
C GLN A 51 4.01 7.92 -38.41
N THR A 52 3.08 7.73 -37.47
CA THR A 52 2.80 8.71 -36.41
C THR A 52 3.97 8.85 -35.45
N THR A 53 4.65 7.75 -35.13
CA THR A 53 5.81 7.75 -34.23
C THR A 53 6.99 8.50 -34.85
N HIS A 54 7.26 8.28 -36.14
CA HIS A 54 8.27 9.04 -36.89
C HIS A 54 7.89 10.52 -37.03
N GLY A 55 6.62 10.83 -37.28
CA GLY A 55 6.12 12.21 -37.33
C GLY A 55 6.37 12.94 -36.01
N LEU A 56 5.98 12.35 -34.88
CA LEU A 56 6.19 12.92 -33.54
C LEU A 56 7.67 13.17 -33.24
N GLN A 57 8.56 12.23 -33.61
CA GLN A 57 10.00 12.40 -33.44
C GLN A 57 10.55 13.55 -34.28
N THR A 58 10.05 13.72 -35.50
CA THR A 58 10.44 14.81 -36.41
C THR A 58 9.97 16.16 -35.87
N ASP A 59 8.72 16.25 -35.39
CA ASP A 59 8.14 17.47 -34.82
C ASP A 59 8.90 17.93 -33.57
N ILE A 60 9.30 16.98 -32.72
CA ILE A 60 10.11 17.26 -31.54
C ILE A 60 11.48 17.80 -31.96
N ALA A 61 12.17 17.12 -32.88
CA ALA A 61 13.49 17.54 -33.35
C ALA A 61 13.45 18.96 -33.95
N GLN A 62 12.43 19.26 -34.76
CA GLN A 62 12.21 20.59 -35.34
C GLN A 62 11.86 21.64 -34.28
N GLY A 63 10.99 21.30 -33.33
CA GLY A 63 10.60 22.18 -32.23
C GLY A 63 11.76 22.54 -31.30
N THR A 64 12.68 21.60 -31.08
CA THR A 64 13.86 21.81 -30.23
C THR A 64 15.04 22.45 -30.95
N ALA A 65 15.02 22.55 -32.29
CA ALA A 65 16.10 23.13 -33.08
C ALA A 65 16.41 24.60 -32.72
N HIS A 66 15.41 25.33 -32.22
CA HIS A 66 15.52 26.74 -31.84
C HIS A 66 15.82 26.96 -30.34
N ALA A 67 15.95 25.88 -29.56
CA ALA A 67 16.23 26.00 -28.14
C ALA A 67 17.65 26.56 -27.90
N PRO A 68 17.85 27.43 -26.88
CA PRO A 68 19.17 27.97 -26.59
C PRO A 68 20.14 26.84 -26.21
N ARG A 69 21.23 26.69 -26.97
CA ARG A 69 22.23 25.64 -26.73
C ARG A 69 22.76 25.64 -25.30
N LEU A 70 22.88 26.81 -24.68
CA LEU A 70 23.30 26.96 -23.29
C LEU A 70 22.31 26.31 -22.31
N LEU A 71 20.99 26.49 -22.51
CA LEU A 71 19.99 25.84 -21.66
C LEU A 71 20.00 24.32 -21.82
N LEU A 72 20.14 23.82 -23.06
CA LEU A 72 20.22 22.38 -23.32
C LEU A 72 21.49 21.76 -22.71
N THR A 73 22.62 22.45 -22.81
CA THR A 73 23.90 21.98 -22.25
C THR A 73 23.82 21.93 -20.72
N LEU A 74 23.29 22.99 -20.09
CA LEU A 74 23.08 23.02 -18.64
C LEU A 74 22.07 21.97 -18.19
N ALA A 75 20.95 21.80 -18.91
CA ALA A 75 19.95 20.78 -18.61
C ALA A 75 20.55 19.37 -18.69
N THR A 76 21.34 19.09 -19.72
CA THR A 76 22.02 17.80 -19.92
C THR A 76 23.04 17.56 -18.81
N LEU A 77 23.85 18.56 -18.47
CA LEU A 77 24.81 18.47 -17.38
C LEU A 77 24.11 18.20 -16.05
N VAL A 78 23.11 19.02 -15.69
CA VAL A 78 22.35 18.86 -14.44
C VAL A 78 21.64 17.51 -14.38
N SER A 79 21.03 17.07 -15.49
CA SER A 79 20.31 15.81 -15.55
C SER A 79 21.24 14.60 -15.43
N SER A 80 22.38 14.59 -16.14
CA SER A 80 23.34 13.48 -16.12
C SER A 80 23.80 13.11 -14.71
N PHE A 81 24.05 14.12 -13.88
CA PHE A 81 24.37 13.91 -12.47
C PHE A 81 23.12 13.74 -11.60
N GLY A 82 22.09 14.56 -11.81
CA GLY A 82 20.90 14.63 -10.95
C GLY A 82 20.06 13.36 -10.93
N VAL A 83 19.94 12.68 -12.09
CA VAL A 83 19.18 11.44 -12.24
C VAL A 83 19.72 10.33 -11.34
N LEU A 84 21.04 10.29 -11.13
CA LEU A 84 21.68 9.30 -10.26
C LEU A 84 21.90 9.83 -8.83
N ALA A 85 22.29 11.10 -8.71
CA ALA A 85 22.60 11.72 -7.41
C ALA A 85 21.39 11.77 -6.48
N VAL A 86 20.18 12.08 -6.99
CA VAL A 86 18.98 12.17 -6.15
C VAL A 86 18.58 10.79 -5.56
N PRO A 87 18.46 9.71 -6.34
CA PRO A 87 18.23 8.36 -5.79
C PRO A 87 19.32 7.88 -4.83
N ILE A 88 20.59 8.17 -5.11
CA ILE A 88 21.71 7.80 -4.22
C ILE A 88 21.60 8.57 -2.90
N ALA A 89 21.39 9.88 -2.94
CA ALA A 89 21.22 10.68 -1.73
C ALA A 89 20.03 10.18 -0.90
N PHE A 90 18.93 9.80 -1.55
CA PHE A 90 17.78 9.18 -0.91
C PHE A 90 18.11 7.81 -0.29
N ALA A 91 18.88 6.98 -0.99
CA ALA A 91 19.34 5.68 -0.49
C ALA A 91 20.18 5.84 0.78
N VAL A 92 21.09 6.82 0.79
CA VAL A 92 21.96 7.16 1.92
C VAL A 92 21.13 7.68 3.11
N GLU A 93 20.23 8.64 2.88
CA GLU A 93 19.30 9.13 3.91
C GLU A 93 18.55 7.96 4.55
N ARG A 94 18.10 7.00 3.74
CA ARG A 94 17.33 5.85 4.19
C ARG A 94 18.16 4.84 4.98
N LEU A 95 19.43 4.66 4.63
CA LEU A 95 20.35 3.81 5.38
C LEU A 95 20.56 4.33 6.81
N PHE A 96 20.65 5.66 6.97
CA PHE A 96 20.75 6.30 8.29
C PHE A 96 19.47 6.15 9.14
N HIS A 97 18.29 6.08 8.51
CA HIS A 97 17.00 5.95 9.21
C HIS A 97 16.60 4.49 9.52
N LYS A 98 17.54 3.53 9.44
CA LYS A 98 17.32 2.08 9.70
C LYS A 98 16.36 1.38 8.73
N ASP A 99 16.12 1.97 7.57
CA ASP A 99 15.27 1.41 6.50
C ASP A 99 16.10 0.66 5.42
N GLY A 100 17.28 0.14 5.79
CA GLY A 100 18.26 -0.42 4.86
C GLY A 100 17.79 -1.64 4.06
N THR A 101 16.87 -2.44 4.61
CA THR A 101 16.31 -3.61 3.91
C THR A 101 15.55 -3.21 2.65
N ARG A 102 14.80 -2.10 2.69
CA ARG A 102 14.10 -1.61 1.50
C ARG A 102 15.05 -0.99 0.48
N VAL A 103 16.15 -0.39 0.93
CA VAL A 103 17.22 0.09 0.02
C VAL A 103 17.86 -1.09 -0.71
N ALA A 104 18.17 -2.18 0.00
CA ALA A 104 18.77 -3.37 -0.59
C ALA A 104 17.87 -4.00 -1.68
N ILE A 105 16.55 -4.10 -1.43
CA ILE A 105 15.59 -4.59 -2.41
C ILE A 105 15.51 -3.65 -3.63
N ALA A 106 15.55 -2.33 -3.40
CA ALA A 106 15.53 -1.36 -4.49
C ALA A 106 16.81 -1.39 -5.33
N LEU A 107 17.97 -1.58 -4.71
CA LEU A 107 19.24 -1.75 -5.40
C LEU A 107 19.23 -3.04 -6.23
N LEU A 108 18.71 -4.14 -5.70
CA LEU A 108 18.51 -5.37 -6.45
C LEU A 108 17.62 -5.15 -7.68
N ALA A 109 16.52 -4.41 -7.53
CA ALA A 109 15.64 -4.06 -8.66
C ALA A 109 16.38 -3.23 -9.73
N ALA A 110 17.24 -2.30 -9.32
CA ALA A 110 18.07 -1.51 -10.24
C ALA A 110 19.07 -2.38 -11.00
N VAL A 111 19.74 -3.32 -10.31
CA VAL A 111 20.68 -4.27 -10.92
C VAL A 111 19.98 -5.20 -11.92
N ILE A 112 18.80 -5.72 -11.55
CA ILE A 112 17.97 -6.53 -12.46
C ILE A 112 17.58 -5.71 -13.68
N ALA A 113 17.16 -4.45 -13.50
CA ALA A 113 16.80 -3.58 -14.61
C ALA A 113 17.98 -3.31 -15.53
N PHE A 114 19.14 -2.99 -14.98
CA PHE A 114 20.37 -2.80 -15.76
C PHE A 114 20.73 -4.05 -16.57
N GLY A 115 20.68 -5.23 -15.94
CA GLY A 115 20.95 -6.50 -16.63
C GLY A 115 19.95 -6.79 -17.75
N ILE A 116 18.66 -6.54 -17.53
CA ILE A 116 17.62 -6.73 -18.55
C ILE A 116 17.80 -5.75 -19.71
N THR A 117 18.09 -4.47 -19.45
CA THR A 117 18.28 -3.48 -20.52
C THR A 117 19.51 -3.79 -21.36
N VAL A 118 20.64 -4.16 -20.74
CA VAL A 118 21.85 -4.57 -21.46
C VAL A 118 21.59 -5.84 -22.28
N GLY A 119 20.89 -6.82 -21.72
CA GLY A 119 20.53 -8.05 -22.43
C GLY A 119 19.58 -7.82 -23.62
N LEU A 120 18.63 -6.89 -23.48
CA LEU A 120 17.73 -6.49 -24.57
C LEU A 120 18.49 -5.79 -25.69
N ASP A 121 19.42 -4.89 -25.35
CA ASP A 121 20.24 -4.19 -26.34
C ASP A 121 21.10 -5.19 -27.13
N ASP A 122 21.76 -6.13 -26.46
CA ASP A 122 22.54 -7.20 -27.10
C ASP A 122 21.68 -8.16 -27.95
N LEU A 123 20.42 -8.41 -27.57
CA LEU A 123 19.49 -9.21 -28.38
C LEU A 123 19.05 -8.45 -29.65
N VAL A 124 18.73 -7.16 -29.50
CA VAL A 124 18.29 -6.31 -30.61
C VAL A 124 19.43 -6.08 -31.59
N VAL A 125 20.65 -5.83 -31.12
CA VAL A 125 21.84 -5.68 -31.98
C VAL A 125 22.19 -6.96 -32.73
N ARG A 126 21.93 -8.14 -32.15
CA ARG A 126 22.08 -9.41 -32.87
C ARG A 126 20.99 -9.63 -33.92
N ALA A 127 19.79 -9.10 -33.71
CA ALA A 127 18.67 -9.19 -34.66
C ALA A 127 18.72 -8.11 -35.76
N ALA A 128 19.38 -6.98 -35.51
CA ALA A 128 19.59 -5.88 -36.43
C ALA A 128 21.01 -5.29 -36.22
N PRO A 129 21.96 -5.39 -37.16
CA PRO A 129 23.36 -5.03 -36.92
C PRO A 129 23.54 -3.52 -36.67
N GLY A 130 23.91 -3.13 -35.44
CA GLY A 130 24.16 -1.75 -35.00
C GLY A 130 24.71 -1.66 -33.57
N GLY A 131 26.02 -1.87 -33.41
CA GLY A 131 26.72 -2.28 -32.18
C GLY A 131 26.59 -1.45 -30.88
N VAL A 132 26.58 -2.21 -29.77
CA VAL A 132 26.49 -1.81 -28.34
C VAL A 132 27.79 -1.18 -27.78
N LEU A 133 28.95 -1.41 -28.39
CA LEU A 133 30.24 -0.93 -27.83
C LEU A 133 30.68 0.47 -28.31
N ASP A 134 30.22 0.96 -29.46
CA ASP A 134 30.60 2.30 -29.96
C ASP A 134 29.82 3.44 -29.26
N SER A 135 28.61 3.15 -28.75
CA SER A 135 27.77 4.10 -27.99
C SER A 135 28.14 4.18 -26.50
N LEU A 136 28.91 3.21 -26.00
CA LEU A 136 29.21 3.04 -24.57
C LEU A 136 30.16 4.11 -24.00
N ILE A 137 30.82 4.90 -24.85
CA ILE A 137 31.82 5.90 -24.40
C ILE A 137 31.51 7.31 -24.94
N TRP A 138 31.03 7.46 -26.19
CA TRP A 138 30.75 8.77 -26.79
C TRP A 138 29.64 8.70 -27.86
N GLY A 139 28.38 8.95 -27.47
CA GLY A 139 27.31 9.42 -28.37
C GLY A 139 27.10 8.68 -29.69
N GLY A 140 26.66 7.42 -29.64
CA GLY A 140 26.22 6.68 -30.84
C GLY A 140 24.87 7.19 -31.37
N THR A 141 24.77 7.36 -32.69
CA THR A 141 23.65 7.95 -33.44
C THR A 141 22.47 7.01 -33.73
N GLU A 142 22.28 5.97 -32.92
CA GLU A 142 21.19 4.99 -33.09
C GLU A 142 20.31 5.00 -31.83
N THR A 143 18.99 5.17 -32.01
CA THR A 143 18.04 5.26 -30.89
C THR A 143 17.91 3.91 -30.20
N ALA A 144 18.49 3.77 -29.00
CA ALA A 144 18.37 2.55 -28.21
C ALA A 144 16.89 2.24 -27.89
N PRO A 145 16.43 0.97 -27.97
CA PRO A 145 15.05 0.59 -27.69
C PRO A 145 14.60 0.92 -26.26
N VAL A 146 15.54 0.82 -25.31
CA VAL A 146 15.35 1.11 -23.89
C VAL A 146 16.60 1.79 -23.33
N HIS A 147 16.42 2.81 -22.52
CA HIS A 147 17.52 3.61 -21.97
C HIS A 147 18.15 2.92 -20.75
N THR A 148 19.39 2.44 -20.93
CA THR A 148 20.17 1.68 -19.93
C THR A 148 20.52 2.50 -18.68
N ASP A 149 20.52 3.83 -18.77
CA ASP A 149 20.78 4.78 -17.69
C ASP A 149 19.51 5.11 -16.86
N ILE A 150 18.36 5.29 -17.53
CA ILE A 150 17.11 5.73 -16.88
C ILE A 150 16.33 4.55 -16.29
N ALA A 151 16.30 3.37 -16.95
CA ALA A 151 15.50 2.23 -16.48
C ALA A 151 15.89 1.73 -15.06
N PRO A 152 17.19 1.59 -14.71
CA PRO A 152 17.59 1.19 -13.36
C PRO A 152 17.14 2.18 -12.28
N VAL A 153 17.18 3.48 -12.59
CA VAL A 153 16.73 4.54 -11.68
C VAL A 153 15.22 4.44 -11.46
N ILE A 154 14.44 4.24 -12.52
CA ILE A 154 12.99 4.07 -12.40
C ILE A 154 12.64 2.79 -11.61
N ALA A 155 13.37 1.70 -11.83
CA ALA A 155 13.20 0.46 -11.07
C ALA A 155 13.52 0.66 -9.58
N PHE A 156 14.63 1.34 -9.27
CA PHE A 156 15.00 1.71 -7.91
C PHE A 156 13.90 2.55 -7.25
N VAL A 157 13.47 3.64 -7.89
CA VAL A 157 12.46 4.57 -7.39
C VAL A 157 11.12 3.88 -7.14
N SER A 158 10.73 2.97 -8.04
CA SER A 158 9.50 2.19 -7.92
C SER A 158 9.57 1.19 -6.77
N ALA A 159 10.73 0.58 -6.53
CA ALA A 159 10.94 -0.38 -5.46
C ALA A 159 11.15 0.28 -4.08
N VAL A 160 11.87 1.38 -4.02
CA VAL A 160 12.21 2.07 -2.76
C VAL A 160 10.95 2.64 -2.09
N GLY A 161 9.95 3.04 -2.89
CA GLY A 161 8.67 3.53 -2.41
C GLY A 161 8.79 4.85 -1.66
N MET A 162 8.84 5.97 -2.40
CA MET A 162 8.89 7.33 -1.86
C MET A 162 7.52 7.89 -1.43
N ALA A 163 6.49 7.05 -1.32
CA ALA A 163 5.14 7.47 -0.99
C ALA A 163 5.11 8.17 0.38
N GLY A 164 4.60 9.41 0.42
CA GLY A 164 4.55 10.26 1.62
C GLY A 164 5.71 11.27 1.74
N ARG A 165 6.73 11.22 0.86
CA ARG A 165 7.85 12.18 0.84
C ARG A 165 7.84 13.04 -0.41
N ALA A 166 6.93 14.02 -0.45
CA ALA A 166 6.66 14.83 -1.64
C ALA A 166 7.91 15.54 -2.22
N ARG A 167 8.84 16.00 -1.36
CA ARG A 167 10.06 16.68 -1.79
C ARG A 167 11.01 15.78 -2.59
N TRP A 168 11.31 14.59 -2.06
CA TRP A 168 12.16 13.60 -2.72
C TRP A 168 11.53 13.06 -3.99
N GLN A 169 10.21 12.84 -3.97
CA GLN A 169 9.46 12.45 -5.14
C GLN A 169 9.52 13.52 -6.23
N ALA A 170 9.28 14.79 -5.89
CA ALA A 170 9.37 15.89 -6.83
C ALA A 170 10.78 16.01 -7.43
N ALA A 171 11.83 16.03 -6.59
CA ALA A 171 13.21 16.14 -7.05
C ALA A 171 13.58 15.00 -8.03
N THR A 172 13.20 13.76 -7.71
CA THR A 172 13.51 12.61 -8.56
C THR A 172 12.77 12.65 -9.89
N TRP A 173 11.47 12.94 -9.88
CA TRP A 173 10.68 13.05 -11.11
C TRP A 173 11.06 14.26 -11.96
N THR A 174 11.47 15.37 -11.34
CA THR A 174 12.03 16.51 -12.06
C THR A 174 13.33 16.12 -12.76
N MET A 175 14.23 15.38 -12.11
CA MET A 175 15.48 14.95 -12.75
C MET A 175 15.25 13.93 -13.87
N ILE A 176 14.37 12.94 -13.67
CA ILE A 176 13.98 11.98 -14.72
C ILE A 176 13.31 12.72 -15.89
N GLY A 177 12.42 13.67 -15.61
CA GLY A 177 11.76 14.48 -16.63
C GLY A 177 12.75 15.35 -17.40
N LEU A 178 13.74 15.93 -16.72
CA LEU A 178 14.82 16.67 -17.35
C LEU A 178 15.68 15.76 -18.25
N ALA A 179 15.96 14.53 -17.83
CA ALA A 179 16.71 13.53 -18.61
C ALA A 179 15.97 13.10 -19.88
N ALA A 180 14.67 12.85 -19.72
CA ALA A 180 13.79 12.54 -20.82
C ALA A 180 13.75 13.70 -21.82
N LEU A 181 13.63 14.94 -21.33
CA LEU A 181 13.64 16.13 -22.17
C LEU A 181 14.97 16.29 -22.93
N THR A 182 16.10 16.16 -22.24
CA THR A 182 17.42 16.26 -22.88
C THR A 182 17.62 15.16 -23.92
N GLY A 183 17.15 13.94 -23.64
CA GLY A 183 17.19 12.84 -24.60
C GLY A 183 16.34 13.03 -25.84
N LEU A 184 15.16 13.62 -25.68
CA LEU A 184 14.32 14.00 -26.81
C LEU A 184 14.98 15.11 -27.64
N THR A 185 15.54 16.13 -26.99
CA THR A 185 16.14 17.30 -27.68
C THR A 185 17.41 16.96 -28.45
N ALA A 186 18.19 16.00 -27.95
CA ALA A 186 19.43 15.57 -28.58
C ALA A 186 19.21 14.38 -29.55
N SER A 187 17.94 14.06 -29.84
CA SER A 187 17.51 13.03 -30.80
C SER A 187 18.02 11.62 -30.53
N TYR A 188 18.56 11.35 -29.34
CA TYR A 188 19.00 10.01 -28.94
C TYR A 188 17.89 9.18 -28.26
N ALA A 189 16.75 9.81 -27.93
CA ALA A 189 15.57 9.17 -27.36
C ALA A 189 14.31 9.42 -28.21
N SER A 190 13.45 8.41 -28.35
CA SER A 190 12.08 8.59 -28.84
C SER A 190 11.09 8.61 -27.68
N VAL A 191 9.92 9.25 -27.86
CA VAL A 191 8.85 9.27 -26.84
C VAL A 191 8.39 7.86 -26.50
N ALA A 192 8.30 6.99 -27.50
CA ALA A 192 7.96 5.59 -27.33
C ALA A 192 9.02 4.83 -26.52
N ALA A 193 10.31 5.04 -26.81
CA ALA A 193 11.41 4.43 -26.06
C ALA A 193 11.43 4.89 -24.60
N LEU A 194 11.15 6.17 -24.32
CA LEU A 194 11.03 6.69 -22.95
C LEU A 194 9.83 6.10 -22.21
N ALA A 195 8.67 5.98 -22.88
CA ALA A 195 7.49 5.34 -22.31
C ALA A 195 7.75 3.86 -22.00
N ALA A 196 8.40 3.13 -22.92
CA ALA A 196 8.80 1.74 -22.73
C ALA A 196 9.79 1.59 -21.58
N THR A 197 10.81 2.45 -21.52
CA THR A 197 11.80 2.53 -20.43
C THR A 197 11.12 2.74 -19.08
N TYR A 198 10.17 3.67 -19.01
CA TYR A 198 9.41 3.95 -17.80
C TYR A 198 8.58 2.74 -17.34
N LEU A 199 7.84 2.12 -18.26
CA LEU A 199 6.98 0.97 -17.95
C LEU A 199 7.80 -0.27 -17.57
N LEU A 200 8.92 -0.51 -18.26
CA LEU A 200 9.84 -1.60 -17.94
C LEU A 200 10.48 -1.40 -16.56
N GLY A 201 10.99 -0.20 -16.26
CA GLY A 201 11.52 0.13 -14.95
C GLY A 201 10.48 -0.07 -13.84
N ARG A 202 9.23 0.39 -14.05
CA ARG A 202 8.14 0.16 -13.09
C ARG A 202 7.79 -1.32 -12.93
N ALA A 203 7.77 -2.08 -14.02
CA ALA A 203 7.52 -3.52 -13.98
C ALA A 203 8.60 -4.20 -13.15
N ILE A 204 9.88 -3.93 -13.41
CA ILE A 204 10.99 -4.58 -12.70
C ILE A 204 10.99 -4.18 -11.21
N GLY A 205 10.73 -2.90 -10.90
CA GLY A 205 10.63 -2.44 -9.52
C GLY A 205 9.53 -3.15 -8.72
N HIS A 206 8.29 -3.17 -9.23
CA HIS A 206 7.18 -3.82 -8.54
C HIS A 206 7.24 -5.35 -8.58
N GLY A 207 7.76 -5.92 -9.67
CA GLY A 207 8.03 -7.36 -9.80
C GLY A 207 9.04 -7.83 -8.77
N THR A 208 10.13 -7.07 -8.56
CA THR A 208 11.14 -7.37 -7.53
C THR A 208 10.54 -7.31 -6.13
N LEU A 209 9.75 -6.28 -5.81
CA LEU A 209 9.06 -6.17 -4.52
C LEU A 209 8.14 -7.37 -4.26
N TYR A 210 7.39 -7.79 -5.28
CA TYR A 210 6.48 -8.93 -5.16
C TYR A 210 7.23 -10.26 -5.02
N ALA A 211 8.30 -10.48 -5.78
CA ALA A 211 9.08 -11.71 -5.76
C ALA A 211 9.85 -11.89 -4.44
N VAL A 212 10.56 -10.84 -4.02
CA VAL A 212 11.41 -10.83 -2.82
C VAL A 212 10.58 -10.71 -1.53
N GLY A 213 9.38 -10.13 -1.64
CA GLY A 213 8.51 -9.84 -0.50
C GLY A 213 8.99 -8.62 0.30
N THR A 214 8.03 -7.87 0.82
CA THR A 214 8.33 -6.72 1.69
C THR A 214 8.35 -7.16 3.15
N PRO A 215 9.19 -6.54 4.01
CA PRO A 215 9.08 -6.71 5.45
C PRO A 215 7.64 -6.45 5.89
N ASN A 216 7.10 -7.32 6.73
CA ASN A 216 5.74 -7.25 7.19
C ASN A 216 5.50 -5.89 7.91
N PRO A 217 4.68 -4.98 7.35
CA PRO A 217 4.41 -3.67 7.97
C PRO A 217 3.36 -3.77 9.08
N ARG A 218 2.73 -4.94 9.25
CA ARG A 218 1.62 -5.13 10.16
C ARG A 218 2.13 -4.97 11.59
N PRO A 219 1.46 -4.15 12.43
CA PRO A 219 1.83 -4.11 13.84
C PRO A 219 1.61 -5.50 14.45
N THR A 220 2.57 -5.90 15.28
CA THR A 220 2.45 -7.06 16.18
C THR A 220 1.31 -6.82 17.17
N GLY A 221 0.65 -7.87 17.64
CA GLY A 221 -0.39 -7.82 18.67
C GLY A 221 0.08 -7.12 19.94
N ALA A 222 1.36 -7.29 20.32
CA ALA A 222 1.96 -6.55 21.43
C ALA A 222 1.97 -5.02 21.19
N ALA A 223 2.29 -4.56 19.98
CA ALA A 223 2.23 -3.15 19.60
C ALA A 223 0.81 -2.60 19.53
N VAL A 224 -0.15 -3.43 19.11
CA VAL A 224 -1.59 -3.13 19.14
C VAL A 224 -2.04 -2.91 20.58
N VAL A 225 -1.74 -3.85 21.48
CA VAL A 225 -2.12 -3.76 22.89
C VAL A 225 -1.42 -2.60 23.60
N ALA A 226 -0.12 -2.40 23.37
CA ALA A 226 0.62 -1.27 23.92
C ALA A 226 0.07 0.08 23.44
N SER A 227 -0.52 0.14 22.23
CA SER A 227 -1.13 1.39 21.74
C SER A 227 -2.38 1.81 22.54
N LEU A 228 -3.06 0.86 23.19
CA LEU A 228 -4.20 1.15 24.07
C LEU A 228 -3.78 1.92 25.32
N GLU A 229 -2.54 1.78 25.77
CA GLU A 229 -2.02 2.57 26.90
C GLU A 229 -2.01 4.07 26.61
N ARG A 230 -1.82 4.45 25.34
CA ARG A 230 -1.89 5.84 24.87
C ARG A 230 -3.32 6.39 24.90
N LEU A 231 -4.32 5.53 24.91
CA LEU A 231 -5.74 5.88 25.08
C LEU A 231 -6.15 5.95 26.57
N GLY A 232 -5.20 5.78 27.50
CA GLY A 232 -5.49 5.76 28.94
C GLY A 232 -6.02 4.42 29.46
N LEU A 233 -6.16 3.43 28.58
CA LEU A 233 -6.57 2.07 28.93
C LEU A 233 -5.36 1.31 29.50
N ARG A 234 -5.59 0.38 30.43
CA ARG A 234 -4.50 -0.41 31.05
C ARG A 234 -4.68 -1.88 30.69
N PRO A 235 -4.13 -2.36 29.57
CA PRO A 235 -4.28 -3.74 29.16
C PRO A 235 -3.46 -4.69 30.05
N LYS A 236 -4.05 -5.84 30.38
CA LYS A 236 -3.45 -6.91 31.20
C LYS A 236 -3.14 -8.17 30.39
N ARG A 237 -3.98 -8.48 29.41
CA ARG A 237 -3.81 -9.62 28.48
C ARG A 237 -4.49 -9.29 27.15
N GLY A 238 -3.91 -9.74 26.05
CA GLY A 238 -4.57 -9.75 24.74
C GLY A 238 -4.57 -11.14 24.13
N ALA A 239 -5.54 -11.43 23.26
CA ALA A 239 -5.46 -12.55 22.33
C ALA A 239 -6.10 -12.17 21.01
N ARG A 240 -5.64 -12.80 19.93
CA ARG A 240 -6.29 -12.67 18.62
C ARG A 240 -7.59 -13.49 18.61
N LEU A 241 -8.70 -12.86 18.22
CA LEU A 241 -10.04 -13.48 18.21
C LEU A 241 -10.39 -14.17 16.89
N ASP A 242 -9.68 -13.86 15.80
CA ASP A 242 -9.95 -14.48 14.50
C ASP A 242 -9.31 -15.85 14.40
N GLU A 243 -10.14 -16.87 14.20
CA GLU A 243 -9.70 -18.16 13.69
C GLU A 243 -9.25 -18.03 12.22
N PRO A 244 -8.21 -18.76 11.79
CA PRO A 244 -7.59 -18.62 10.46
C PRO A 244 -8.51 -18.93 9.27
N SER A 245 -9.72 -19.43 9.50
CA SER A 245 -10.71 -19.76 8.46
C SER A 245 -11.70 -18.64 8.13
N ASP A 246 -11.78 -17.58 8.95
CA ASP A 246 -12.74 -16.50 8.75
C ASP A 246 -12.12 -15.41 7.85
N ASP A 247 -11.95 -15.73 6.56
CA ASP A 247 -11.38 -14.88 5.49
C ASP A 247 -12.35 -13.74 5.08
N THR A 248 -13.09 -13.22 6.06
CA THR A 248 -14.06 -12.15 5.90
C THR A 248 -13.33 -10.82 5.77
N GLU A 249 -13.85 -9.90 4.95
CA GLU A 249 -13.30 -8.55 4.68
C GLU A 249 -13.17 -7.64 5.94
N ASP A 250 -13.51 -8.14 7.13
CA ASP A 250 -13.36 -7.50 8.43
C ASP A 250 -11.96 -7.83 8.98
N GLY A 251 -11.09 -6.83 9.04
CA GLY A 251 -9.69 -6.97 9.44
C GLY A 251 -9.45 -7.58 10.83
N ARG A 252 -8.18 -7.72 11.21
CA ARG A 252 -7.74 -8.45 12.42
C ARG A 252 -8.44 -7.97 13.70
N ARG A 253 -9.04 -8.88 14.45
CA ARG A 253 -9.69 -8.64 15.75
C ARG A 253 -8.86 -9.18 16.91
N TYR A 254 -8.75 -8.39 17.97
CA TYR A 254 -8.09 -8.76 19.21
C TYR A 254 -9.02 -8.54 20.40
N GLY A 255 -9.09 -9.52 21.29
CA GLY A 255 -9.75 -9.41 22.58
C GLY A 255 -8.73 -8.91 23.59
N VAL A 256 -9.11 -7.91 24.40
CA VAL A 256 -8.22 -7.33 25.40
C VAL A 256 -8.91 -7.29 26.76
N VAL A 257 -8.20 -7.78 27.78
CA VAL A 257 -8.59 -7.71 29.19
C VAL A 257 -7.90 -6.51 29.81
N LEU A 258 -8.65 -5.65 30.48
CA LEU A 258 -8.15 -4.48 31.18
C LEU A 258 -7.82 -4.83 32.64
N ALA A 259 -6.85 -4.12 33.22
CA ALA A 259 -6.60 -4.17 34.65
C ALA A 259 -7.76 -3.50 35.39
N SER A 260 -8.39 -4.23 36.32
CA SER A 260 -9.40 -3.65 37.20
C SER A 260 -8.72 -2.69 38.19
N GLY A 261 -8.89 -1.37 37.99
CA GLY A 261 -8.26 -0.34 38.80
C GLY A 261 -8.96 1.01 38.69
N ALA A 262 -9.60 1.42 39.79
CA ALA A 262 -10.18 2.72 40.14
C ALA A 262 -10.36 3.75 39.00
N ALA A 263 -11.57 3.80 38.44
CA ALA A 263 -12.04 4.94 37.65
C ALA A 263 -12.22 6.17 38.56
N ALA A 264 -11.13 6.90 38.80
CA ALA A 264 -11.18 8.26 39.32
C ALA A 264 -11.27 9.23 38.12
N GLY A 265 -12.41 9.89 37.98
CA GLY A 265 -12.59 11.09 37.15
C GLY A 265 -12.97 10.84 35.69
N TYR A 266 -14.25 11.08 35.36
CA TYR A 266 -14.78 11.31 34.00
C TYR A 266 -14.23 10.38 32.89
N GLY A 267 -14.27 9.07 33.12
CA GLY A 267 -13.86 8.06 32.13
C GLY A 267 -14.91 6.95 32.00
N PRO A 268 -14.94 6.20 30.87
CA PRO A 268 -15.94 5.16 30.62
C PRO A 268 -15.94 4.10 31.72
N ARG A 269 -17.14 3.70 32.19
CA ARG A 269 -17.30 2.58 33.13
C ARG A 269 -16.82 1.28 32.45
N PRO A 270 -16.07 0.41 33.16
CA PRO A 270 -15.69 -0.90 32.61
C PRO A 270 -16.94 -1.76 32.35
N PRO A 271 -17.01 -2.48 31.22
CA PRO A 271 -18.12 -3.39 30.91
C PRO A 271 -18.20 -4.57 31.89
N LEU A 272 -19.43 -4.97 32.20
CA LEU A 272 -19.75 -6.22 32.93
C LEU A 272 -20.26 -7.24 31.89
N GLY A 273 -19.37 -8.03 31.31
CA GLY A 273 -19.74 -9.04 30.32
C GLY A 273 -18.90 -10.31 30.42
N ARG A 274 -19.38 -11.30 31.18
CA ARG A 274 -18.83 -12.68 31.23
C ARG A 274 -19.39 -13.47 30.05
N GLY A 275 -18.57 -13.75 29.05
CA GLY A 275 -18.95 -14.52 27.86
C GLY A 275 -18.24 -15.87 27.76
N ALA A 276 -18.84 -16.83 27.04
CA ALA A 276 -18.33 -18.19 26.85
C ALA A 276 -17.05 -18.30 25.97
N HIS A 277 -16.50 -17.17 25.50
CA HIS A 277 -15.26 -17.10 24.69
C HIS A 277 -14.11 -16.39 25.42
N GLY A 278 -14.16 -16.34 26.75
CA GLY A 278 -13.18 -15.68 27.60
C GLY A 278 -13.67 -14.31 28.08
N ASP A 279 -13.24 -13.92 29.28
CA ASP A 279 -13.52 -12.62 29.88
C ASP A 279 -12.74 -11.52 29.14
N TRP A 280 -13.30 -10.97 28.06
CA TRP A 280 -12.75 -9.81 27.34
C TRP A 280 -13.51 -8.55 27.70
N ASP A 281 -12.79 -7.45 27.98
CA ASP A 281 -13.41 -6.14 28.26
C ASP A 281 -13.53 -5.30 26.98
N LEU A 282 -12.62 -5.50 26.03
CA LEU A 282 -12.58 -4.76 24.77
C LEU A 282 -12.36 -5.68 23.57
N GLU A 283 -13.05 -5.37 22.47
CA GLU A 283 -12.78 -5.90 21.13
C GLU A 283 -12.09 -4.83 20.29
N VAL A 284 -10.88 -5.12 19.84
CA VAL A 284 -10.03 -4.22 19.09
C VAL A 284 -9.99 -4.67 17.64
N ARG A 285 -10.51 -3.83 16.74
CA ARG A 285 -10.47 -4.05 15.29
C ARG A 285 -9.29 -3.29 14.69
N VAL A 286 -8.42 -4.01 14.00
CA VAL A 286 -7.24 -3.46 13.32
C VAL A 286 -7.49 -3.40 11.82
N LEU A 287 -7.52 -2.18 11.29
CA LEU A 287 -7.63 -1.92 9.87
C LEU A 287 -6.22 -1.85 9.26
N ASP A 288 -5.89 -2.83 8.42
CA ASP A 288 -4.63 -2.89 7.67
C ASP A 288 -4.79 -2.30 6.26
N ARG A 289 -3.84 -1.47 5.82
CA ARG A 289 -3.87 -0.89 4.45
C ARG A 289 -3.77 -1.93 3.34
N ASP A 290 -3.04 -3.01 3.59
CA ASP A 290 -2.65 -3.99 2.57
C ASP A 290 -3.83 -4.86 2.12
N GLN A 291 -4.76 -5.19 3.03
CA GLN A 291 -5.94 -5.99 2.71
C GLN A 291 -6.93 -5.25 1.77
N GLN A 292 -6.96 -3.91 1.79
CA GLN A 292 -7.84 -3.14 0.91
C GLN A 292 -7.54 -3.33 -0.59
N THR A 293 -6.30 -3.68 -0.93
CA THR A 293 -5.89 -3.82 -2.34
C THR A 293 -6.21 -5.21 -2.91
N ALA A 294 -6.22 -6.25 -2.07
CA ALA A 294 -6.57 -7.62 -2.48
C ALA A 294 -7.98 -7.70 -3.09
N GLY A 295 -8.94 -6.95 -2.52
CA GLY A 295 -10.32 -6.92 -3.01
C GLY A 295 -10.52 -6.18 -4.34
N LEU A 296 -9.54 -5.40 -4.82
CA LEU A 296 -9.69 -4.58 -6.04
C LEU A 296 -9.84 -5.45 -7.30
N LEU A 297 -9.01 -6.48 -7.46
CA LEU A 297 -9.05 -7.38 -8.62
C LEU A 297 -10.36 -8.16 -8.68
N TYR A 298 -10.77 -8.73 -7.54
CA TYR A 298 -12.04 -9.43 -7.43
C TYR A 298 -13.23 -8.50 -7.73
N ARG A 299 -13.17 -7.24 -7.32
CA ARG A 299 -14.19 -6.22 -7.62
C ARG A 299 -14.22 -5.83 -9.10
N ILE A 300 -13.08 -5.57 -9.72
CA ILE A 300 -13.01 -5.27 -11.16
C ILE A 300 -13.61 -6.43 -11.94
N TRP A 301 -13.23 -7.66 -11.60
CA TRP A 301 -13.81 -8.86 -12.21
C TRP A 301 -15.33 -8.96 -11.99
N ARG A 302 -15.82 -8.68 -10.78
CA ARG A 302 -17.25 -8.69 -10.46
C ARG A 302 -18.04 -7.57 -11.17
N MET A 303 -17.43 -6.40 -11.32
CA MET A 303 -17.97 -5.25 -12.06
C MET A 303 -18.04 -5.55 -13.55
N LEU A 304 -16.98 -6.15 -14.11
CA LEU A 304 -16.94 -6.61 -15.51
C LEU A 304 -18.03 -7.65 -15.78
N ARG A 305 -18.37 -8.47 -14.78
CA ARG A 305 -19.45 -9.45 -14.83
C ARG A 305 -20.85 -8.84 -14.68
N LEU A 306 -20.99 -7.52 -14.60
CA LEU A 306 -22.26 -6.78 -14.45
C LEU A 306 -23.15 -7.27 -13.28
N ARG A 307 -22.59 -8.00 -12.31
CA ARG A 307 -23.32 -8.51 -11.14
C ARG A 307 -23.22 -7.50 -9.99
N ALA A 308 -24.28 -6.68 -9.87
CA ALA A 308 -24.73 -5.93 -8.70
C ALA A 308 -23.97 -4.66 -8.25
N THR A 309 -24.77 -3.79 -7.59
CA THR A 309 -24.45 -2.51 -6.95
C THR A 309 -23.28 -2.65 -5.99
N THR A 310 -22.14 -2.07 -6.38
CA THR A 310 -20.94 -2.11 -5.55
C THR A 310 -21.07 -1.09 -4.42
N THR A 311 -21.53 -1.52 -3.24
CA THR A 311 -21.32 -0.74 -2.01
C THR A 311 -19.90 -1.00 -1.53
N GLY A 312 -18.93 -0.24 -2.05
CA GLY A 312 -17.52 -0.38 -1.69
C GLY A 312 -16.97 0.88 -1.04
N ARG A 313 -16.30 0.73 0.11
CA ARG A 313 -15.42 1.76 0.70
C ARG A 313 -14.37 2.14 -0.37
N THR A 314 -14.39 3.40 -0.84
CA THR A 314 -13.41 3.87 -1.84
C THR A 314 -11.98 3.76 -1.28
N LEU A 315 -10.96 3.66 -2.15
CA LEU A 315 -9.55 3.73 -1.74
C LEU A 315 -9.32 5.08 -1.03
N ARG A 316 -9.43 5.08 0.29
CA ARG A 316 -9.29 6.26 1.14
C ARG A 316 -7.98 6.13 1.90
N SER A 317 -7.41 7.26 2.30
CA SER A 317 -6.33 7.24 3.27
C SER A 317 -6.81 6.52 4.54
N LEU A 318 -5.92 5.76 5.20
CA LEU A 318 -6.23 5.08 6.46
C LEU A 318 -6.89 6.01 7.47
N ARG A 319 -6.34 7.22 7.60
CA ARG A 319 -6.91 8.29 8.42
C ARG A 319 -8.36 8.60 8.08
N ARG A 320 -8.69 8.77 6.79
CA ARG A 320 -10.06 9.07 6.36
C ARG A 320 -11.00 7.87 6.55
N SER A 321 -10.49 6.64 6.42
CA SER A 321 -11.23 5.43 6.75
C SER A 321 -11.53 5.35 8.25
N LEU A 322 -10.53 5.61 9.10
CA LEU A 322 -10.68 5.66 10.55
C LEU A 322 -11.66 6.76 10.99
N GLU A 323 -11.51 7.98 10.44
CA GLU A 323 -12.43 9.10 10.70
C GLU A 323 -13.86 8.72 10.32
N GLN A 324 -14.09 8.17 9.12
CA GLN A 324 -15.43 7.79 8.69
C GLN A 324 -16.02 6.65 9.55
N GLU A 325 -15.24 5.63 9.88
CA GLU A 325 -15.70 4.51 10.69
C GLU A 325 -16.03 4.95 12.11
N SER A 326 -15.20 5.82 12.69
CA SER A 326 -15.45 6.40 14.02
C SER A 326 -16.70 7.28 14.03
N LEU A 327 -16.88 8.15 13.02
CA LEU A 327 -18.07 8.99 12.90
C LEU A 327 -19.33 8.15 12.70
N MET A 328 -19.26 7.06 11.93
CA MET A 328 -20.37 6.13 11.77
C MET A 328 -20.70 5.44 13.09
N ALA A 329 -19.71 4.92 13.82
CA ALA A 329 -19.92 4.28 15.11
C ALA A 329 -20.56 5.24 16.14
N TYR A 330 -20.07 6.48 16.23
CA TYR A 330 -20.67 7.49 17.11
C TYR A 330 -22.08 7.92 16.66
N ALA A 331 -22.34 8.01 15.35
CA ALA A 331 -23.67 8.34 14.85
C ALA A 331 -24.69 7.23 15.15
N VAL A 332 -24.28 5.96 15.06
CA VAL A 332 -25.14 4.81 15.38
C VAL A 332 -25.42 4.73 16.89
N ASP A 333 -24.42 4.96 17.75
CA ASP A 333 -24.60 5.05 19.20
C ASP A 333 -25.55 6.21 19.57
N ALA A 334 -25.36 7.38 18.94
CA ALA A 334 -26.22 8.55 19.15
C ALA A 334 -27.67 8.33 18.67
N ALA A 335 -27.89 7.48 17.68
CA ALA A 335 -29.22 7.08 17.22
C ALA A 335 -29.93 6.11 18.19
N GLY A 336 -29.27 5.71 19.28
CA GLY A 336 -29.81 4.80 20.30
C GLY A 336 -29.92 3.35 19.83
N VAL A 337 -29.19 2.99 18.77
CA VAL A 337 -29.15 1.63 18.24
C VAL A 337 -28.23 0.79 19.14
N ARG A 338 -28.61 -0.47 19.39
CA ARG A 338 -27.83 -1.41 20.20
C ARG A 338 -26.58 -1.90 19.45
N THR A 339 -25.54 -1.07 19.41
CA THR A 339 -24.23 -1.43 18.86
C THR A 339 -23.12 -1.36 19.91
N PRO A 340 -22.03 -2.15 19.75
CA PRO A 340 -20.85 -2.02 20.60
C PRO A 340 -20.34 -0.58 20.63
N ARG A 341 -20.12 -0.04 21.83
CA ARG A 341 -19.73 1.37 21.98
C ARG A 341 -18.25 1.53 21.65
N LEU A 342 -17.92 2.51 20.81
CA LEU A 342 -16.55 2.84 20.47
C LEU A 342 -15.89 3.57 21.64
N THR A 343 -14.91 2.92 22.29
CA THR A 343 -14.18 3.49 23.43
C THR A 343 -13.05 4.41 23.00
N GLY A 344 -12.41 4.13 21.86
CA GLY A 344 -11.32 4.96 21.36
C GLY A 344 -10.77 4.52 20.02
N THR A 345 -10.03 5.42 19.38
CA THR A 345 -9.37 5.19 18.10
C THR A 345 -7.93 5.69 18.14
N CYS A 346 -7.01 4.95 17.53
CA CYS A 346 -5.62 5.41 17.41
C CYS A 346 -4.94 4.87 16.15
N GLU A 347 -3.97 5.62 15.63
CA GLU A 347 -3.08 5.14 14.57
C GLU A 347 -1.93 4.32 15.19
N VAL A 348 -1.66 3.14 14.61
CA VAL A 348 -0.61 2.22 15.07
C VAL A 348 0.43 2.07 13.97
N GLY A 349 1.54 2.78 14.11
CA GLY A 349 2.59 2.83 13.09
C GLY A 349 2.17 3.67 11.88
N THR A 350 2.66 3.30 10.69
CA THR A 350 2.41 4.04 9.44
C THR A 350 1.31 3.44 8.55
N GLU A 351 0.91 2.19 8.80
CA GLU A 351 0.10 1.40 7.86
C GLU A 351 -1.10 0.69 8.52
N ALA A 352 -1.39 0.97 9.79
CA ALA A 352 -2.51 0.39 10.52
C ALA A 352 -3.25 1.40 11.40
N ALA A 353 -4.55 1.18 11.52
CA ALA A 353 -5.48 1.97 12.31
C ALA A 353 -6.24 1.06 13.27
N LEU A 354 -6.54 1.55 14.47
CA LEU A 354 -7.15 0.77 15.54
C LEU A 354 -8.47 1.40 15.99
N LEU A 355 -9.49 0.56 16.13
CA LEU A 355 -10.79 0.89 16.70
C LEU A 355 -11.04 -0.03 17.89
N ALA A 356 -11.13 0.54 19.09
CA ALA A 356 -11.41 -0.22 20.31
C ALA A 356 -12.90 -0.09 20.66
N TYR A 357 -13.61 -1.21 20.62
CA TYR A 357 -15.01 -1.34 20.99
C TYR A 357 -15.15 -2.03 22.33
N GLU A 358 -16.21 -1.71 23.06
CA GLU A 358 -16.69 -2.52 24.17
C GLU A 358 -17.00 -3.95 23.69
N HIS A 359 -16.48 -4.95 24.41
CA HIS A 359 -16.81 -6.33 24.08
C HIS A 359 -18.24 -6.65 24.51
N VAL A 360 -19.08 -7.06 23.56
CA VAL A 360 -20.45 -7.51 23.83
C VAL A 360 -20.50 -9.02 23.62
N PRO A 361 -20.69 -9.83 24.68
CA PRO A 361 -20.80 -11.27 24.52
C PRO A 361 -22.12 -11.60 23.78
N GLY A 362 -22.02 -12.26 22.63
CA GLY A 362 -23.18 -12.62 21.81
C GLY A 362 -22.85 -13.67 20.75
N ARG A 363 -23.90 -14.31 20.21
CA ARG A 363 -23.82 -15.26 19.08
C ARG A 363 -24.20 -14.52 17.79
N ARG A 364 -23.61 -14.88 16.65
CA ARG A 364 -24.10 -14.40 15.35
C ARG A 364 -25.48 -14.99 15.10
N LEU A 365 -26.35 -14.26 14.38
CA LEU A 365 -27.71 -14.70 14.14
C LEU A 365 -27.76 -16.05 13.40
N GLY A 366 -26.80 -16.31 12.50
CA GLY A 366 -26.68 -17.60 11.81
C GLY A 366 -26.29 -18.79 12.68
N ASP A 367 -25.78 -18.56 13.89
CA ASP A 367 -25.41 -19.61 14.86
C ASP A 367 -26.46 -19.79 15.96
N VAL A 368 -27.57 -19.03 15.90
CA VAL A 368 -28.69 -19.16 16.84
C VAL A 368 -29.58 -20.32 16.39
N PRO A 369 -29.89 -21.30 17.25
CA PRO A 369 -30.83 -22.37 16.94
C PRO A 369 -32.18 -21.79 16.51
N ASP A 370 -32.85 -22.41 15.54
CA ASP A 370 -34.15 -21.93 15.04
C ASP A 370 -35.22 -21.81 16.14
N GLU A 371 -35.14 -22.64 17.18
CA GLU A 371 -36.00 -22.60 18.36
C GLU A 371 -35.84 -21.34 19.23
N ASP A 372 -34.66 -20.71 19.21
CA ASP A 372 -34.35 -19.48 19.92
C ASP A 372 -34.76 -18.23 19.09
N ILE A 373 -35.11 -18.39 17.80
CA ILE A 373 -35.54 -17.30 16.92
C ILE A 373 -37.04 -17.02 17.13
N THR A 374 -37.34 -16.23 18.16
CA THR A 374 -38.70 -15.86 18.53
C THR A 374 -39.20 -14.60 17.78
N ASP A 375 -40.52 -14.43 17.71
CA ASP A 375 -41.15 -13.20 17.18
C ASP A 375 -40.72 -11.94 17.94
N ASP A 376 -40.42 -12.07 19.24
CA ASP A 376 -39.91 -10.99 20.08
C ASP A 376 -38.50 -10.55 19.63
N LEU A 377 -37.62 -11.51 19.31
CA LEU A 377 -36.30 -11.24 18.77
C LEU A 377 -36.40 -10.52 17.42
N LEU A 378 -37.23 -11.03 16.51
CA LEU A 378 -37.44 -10.41 15.20
C LEU A 378 -38.00 -8.99 15.33
N THR A 379 -38.96 -8.79 16.23
CA THR A 379 -39.53 -7.47 16.53
C THR A 379 -38.47 -6.50 17.05
N ASP A 380 -37.56 -6.95 17.91
CA ASP A 380 -36.47 -6.11 18.39
C ASP A 380 -35.48 -5.74 17.27
N VAL A 381 -35.13 -6.69 16.39
CA VAL A 381 -34.29 -6.42 15.21
C VAL A 381 -34.91 -5.34 14.32
N TRP A 382 -36.21 -5.43 14.04
CA TRP A 382 -36.93 -4.41 13.27
C TRP A 382 -36.99 -3.05 13.98
N ARG A 383 -37.07 -3.05 15.32
CA ARG A 383 -37.00 -1.82 16.11
C ARG A 383 -35.63 -1.15 15.97
N GLN A 384 -34.53 -1.92 16.01
CA GLN A 384 -33.18 -1.40 15.77
C GLN A 384 -33.04 -0.80 14.36
N PHE A 385 -33.60 -1.48 13.35
CA PHE A 385 -33.59 -0.98 11.98
C PHE A 385 -34.34 0.34 11.84
N ARG A 386 -35.49 0.48 12.52
CA ARG A 386 -36.25 1.74 12.56
C ARG A 386 -35.45 2.87 13.21
N SER A 387 -34.72 2.60 14.29
CA SER A 387 -33.84 3.58 14.93
C SER A 387 -32.72 4.05 13.99
N LEU A 388 -32.10 3.14 13.22
CA LEU A 388 -31.13 3.50 12.18
C LEU A 388 -31.74 4.42 11.11
N GLN A 389 -32.93 4.08 10.62
CA GLN A 389 -33.64 4.89 9.62
C GLN A 389 -34.02 6.27 10.15
N ALA A 390 -34.45 6.37 11.41
CA ALA A 390 -34.74 7.65 12.06
C ALA A 390 -33.49 8.55 12.12
N GLY A 391 -32.30 7.96 12.35
CA GLY A 391 -31.00 8.62 12.26
C GLY A 391 -30.53 8.92 10.81
N ARG A 392 -31.32 8.56 9.79
CA ARG A 392 -30.95 8.62 8.36
C ARG A 392 -29.67 7.82 8.03
N LEU A 393 -29.43 6.75 8.78
CA LEU A 393 -28.30 5.84 8.58
C LEU A 393 -28.75 4.62 7.80
N ALA A 394 -27.99 4.25 6.78
CA ALA A 394 -28.24 3.06 5.99
C ALA A 394 -27.16 2.01 6.28
N HIS A 395 -27.57 0.83 6.76
CA HIS A 395 -26.66 -0.29 7.02
C HIS A 395 -26.04 -0.85 5.72
N ARG A 396 -26.78 -0.78 4.61
CA ARG A 396 -26.41 -1.19 3.24
C ARG A 396 -25.98 -2.66 3.05
N ARG A 397 -25.79 -3.43 4.12
CA ARG A 397 -25.42 -4.85 4.11
C ARG A 397 -25.89 -5.52 5.40
N LEU A 398 -27.17 -5.85 5.52
CA LEU A 398 -27.70 -6.64 6.63
C LEU A 398 -27.59 -8.12 6.21
N GLU A 399 -26.61 -8.81 6.78
CA GLU A 399 -26.36 -10.24 6.57
C GLU A 399 -26.46 -10.95 7.94
N GLY A 400 -26.80 -12.23 7.95
CA GLY A 400 -26.96 -13.02 9.20
C GLY A 400 -25.63 -13.39 9.88
N GLY A 401 -24.50 -12.90 9.37
CA GLY A 401 -23.14 -13.22 9.78
C GLY A 401 -22.33 -11.97 10.08
#